data_AF-A0A924XMJ6-F1
#
_entry.id   AF-A0A924XMJ6-F1
#
_cell.length_a   1.000
_cell.length_b   1.000
_cell.length_c   1.000
_cell.angle_alpha   90.00
_cell.angle_beta   90.00
_cell.angle_gamma   90.00
#
_symmetry.space_group_name_H-M   'P 1'
#
loop_
_entity.id
_entity.type
_entity.pdbx_description
1 polymer ?
#
loop_
_entity_poly.entity_id
_entity_poly.type
_entity_poly.pdbx_seq_one_letter_code
_entity_poly.pdbx_strand_id
1 'polypeptide(L)'
;AVLKAAAAQAAPGIASLLNRIEAARRQSDPSSLQNRPAKVYFSGVTGAPGDGNRSLPQQMRTKLSGLGLVVQDTATGADFTLAGQVQTAPGAGGVMRVELQWIVADVRGERGRVVQLNEVPAGTLDRFWGDVAVVVANEAAGGVRDVVLASGGSRAK
;
A
#
# COMPACT_ATOMS: atom_id res chain seq x y z
N ALA A 1 -23.42 -19.40 -52.47
CA ALA A 1 -21.94 -19.26 -52.52
C ALA A 1 -21.48 -17.85 -52.13
N VAL A 2 -22.05 -16.78 -52.71
CA VAL A 2 -21.63 -15.37 -52.50
C VAL A 2 -21.69 -14.92 -51.04
N LEU A 3 -22.72 -15.29 -50.27
CA LEU A 3 -22.85 -14.96 -48.84
C LEU A 3 -21.72 -15.53 -47.95
N LYS A 4 -21.18 -16.72 -48.27
CA LYS A 4 -20.06 -17.33 -47.52
C LYS A 4 -18.73 -16.60 -47.79
N ALA A 5 -18.52 -16.14 -49.02
CA ALA A 5 -17.31 -15.41 -49.42
C ALA A 5 -17.27 -14.00 -48.79
N ALA A 6 -18.41 -13.32 -48.73
CA ALA A 6 -18.53 -12.01 -48.08
C ALA A 6 -18.25 -12.09 -46.56
N ALA A 7 -18.75 -13.12 -45.88
CA ALA A 7 -18.48 -13.33 -44.45
C ALA A 7 -17.00 -13.64 -44.16
N ALA A 8 -16.31 -14.40 -45.03
CA ALA A 8 -14.89 -14.72 -44.87
C ALA A 8 -13.98 -13.49 -45.04
N GLN A 9 -14.37 -12.52 -45.88
CA GLN A 9 -13.61 -11.28 -46.09
C GLN A 9 -13.82 -10.24 -44.97
N ALA A 10 -14.98 -10.24 -44.32
CA ALA A 10 -15.29 -9.28 -43.24
C ALA A 10 -14.77 -9.70 -41.86
N ALA A 11 -14.58 -11.01 -41.62
CA ALA A 11 -14.21 -11.54 -40.31
C ALA A 11 -12.89 -10.95 -39.71
N PRO A 12 -11.80 -10.75 -40.47
CA PRO A 12 -10.57 -10.17 -39.91
C PRO A 12 -10.71 -8.72 -39.46
N GLY A 13 -11.54 -7.93 -40.16
CA GLY A 13 -11.83 -6.53 -39.81
C GLY A 13 -12.62 -6.42 -38.50
N ILE A 14 -13.57 -7.32 -38.30
CA ILE A 14 -14.37 -7.38 -37.06
C ILE A 14 -13.49 -7.84 -35.89
N ALA A 15 -12.66 -8.87 -36.07
CA ALA A 15 -11.75 -9.34 -35.02
C ALA A 15 -10.74 -8.26 -34.59
N SER A 16 -10.19 -7.51 -35.54
CA SER A 16 -9.26 -6.40 -35.24
C SER A 16 -9.94 -5.19 -34.59
N LEU A 17 -11.23 -4.95 -34.86
CA LEU A 17 -12.01 -3.96 -34.12
C LEU A 17 -12.30 -4.42 -32.69
N LEU A 18 -12.72 -5.67 -32.50
CA LEU A 18 -12.98 -6.25 -31.17
C LEU A 18 -11.73 -6.25 -30.30
N ASN A 19 -10.58 -6.67 -30.84
CA ASN A 19 -9.31 -6.62 -30.11
C ASN A 19 -8.93 -5.19 -29.69
N ARG A 20 -9.18 -4.19 -30.55
CA ARG A 20 -8.93 -2.78 -30.21
C ARG A 20 -9.88 -2.26 -29.15
N ILE A 21 -11.16 -2.62 -29.21
CA ILE A 21 -12.16 -2.25 -28.21
C ILE A 21 -11.85 -2.92 -26.88
N GLU A 22 -11.47 -4.20 -26.88
CA GLU A 22 -11.04 -4.92 -25.68
C GLU A 22 -9.77 -4.34 -25.09
N ALA A 23 -8.78 -3.99 -25.91
CA ALA A 23 -7.56 -3.32 -25.46
C ALA A 23 -7.86 -1.95 -24.85
N ALA A 24 -8.71 -1.14 -25.50
CA ALA A 24 -9.15 0.14 -24.99
C ALA A 24 -9.96 -0.01 -23.69
N ARG A 25 -10.79 -1.05 -23.56
CA ARG A 25 -11.57 -1.36 -22.36
C ARG A 25 -10.69 -1.81 -21.19
N ARG A 26 -9.64 -2.60 -21.46
CA ARG A 26 -8.63 -2.97 -20.45
C ARG A 26 -7.79 -1.77 -20.02
N GLN A 27 -7.45 -0.86 -20.94
CA GLN A 27 -6.75 0.38 -20.61
C GLN A 27 -7.62 1.38 -19.83
N SER A 28 -8.94 1.35 -20.05
CA SER A 28 -9.92 2.18 -19.34
C SER A 28 -10.58 1.47 -18.16
N ASP A 29 -10.00 0.36 -17.67
CA ASP A 29 -10.57 -0.41 -16.57
C ASP A 29 -10.75 0.50 -15.34
N PRO A 30 -11.99 0.73 -14.85
CA PRO A 30 -12.26 1.56 -13.68
C PRO A 30 -11.64 1.01 -12.40
N SER A 31 -11.29 -0.27 -12.38
CA SER A 31 -10.61 -0.92 -11.26
C SER A 31 -9.09 -0.73 -11.31
N SER A 32 -8.54 -0.24 -12.43
CA SER A 32 -7.11 0.02 -12.58
C SER A 32 -6.61 1.09 -11.60
N LEU A 33 -5.51 0.79 -10.93
CA LEU A 33 -4.84 1.70 -9.99
C LEU A 33 -4.25 2.93 -10.68
N GLN A 34 -4.26 2.99 -12.02
CA GLN A 34 -3.83 4.16 -12.79
C GLN A 34 -4.92 5.24 -12.86
N ASN A 35 -6.19 4.87 -12.75
CA ASN A 35 -7.33 5.78 -12.96
C ASN A 35 -8.06 6.15 -11.66
N ARG A 36 -7.60 5.66 -10.50
CA ARG A 36 -8.18 5.98 -9.18
C ARG A 36 -7.13 5.90 -8.07
N PRO A 37 -7.37 6.56 -6.92
CA PRO A 37 -6.59 6.33 -5.71
C PRO A 37 -6.56 4.85 -5.30
N ALA A 38 -5.38 4.41 -4.85
CA ALA A 38 -5.22 3.09 -4.24
C ALA A 38 -5.95 3.04 -2.89
N LYS A 39 -6.71 1.97 -2.67
CA LYS A 39 -7.39 1.68 -1.40
C LYS A 39 -6.53 0.77 -0.56
N VAL A 40 -6.14 1.23 0.62
CA VAL A 40 -5.28 0.51 1.56
C VAL A 40 -6.09 0.17 2.80
N TYR A 41 -6.30 -1.11 3.04
CA TYR A 41 -6.76 -1.57 4.35
C TYR A 41 -5.59 -1.51 5.33
N PHE A 42 -5.73 -0.77 6.42
CA PHE A 42 -4.70 -0.71 7.45
C PHE A 42 -5.11 -1.56 8.65
N SER A 43 -4.50 -2.74 8.77
CA SER A 43 -4.81 -3.71 9.83
C SER A 43 -4.35 -3.30 11.22
N GLY A 44 -3.55 -2.23 11.33
CA GLY A 44 -3.08 -1.67 12.58
C GLY A 44 -1.59 -1.91 12.82
N VAL A 45 -1.18 -1.68 14.07
CA VAL A 45 0.20 -1.84 14.53
C VAL A 45 0.21 -2.79 15.72
N THR A 46 1.21 -3.66 15.78
CA THR A 46 1.42 -4.60 16.88
C THR A 46 2.82 -4.48 17.47
N GLY A 47 2.97 -4.83 18.75
CA GLY A 47 4.27 -4.91 19.44
C GLY A 47 4.80 -3.59 19.99
N ALA A 48 4.13 -2.47 19.75
CA ALA A 48 4.58 -1.19 20.29
C ALA A 48 4.27 -1.10 21.81
N PRO A 49 5.22 -0.62 22.64
CA PRO A 49 4.98 -0.32 24.05
C PRO A 49 4.02 0.86 24.23
N GLY A 50 3.53 1.05 25.46
CA GLY A 50 2.62 2.14 25.80
C GLY A 50 1.37 2.17 24.92
N ASP A 51 1.03 3.35 24.42
CA ASP A 51 -0.09 3.55 23.50
C ASP A 51 0.29 3.44 22.00
N GLY A 52 1.49 2.97 21.67
CA GLY A 52 2.03 2.99 20.31
C GLY A 52 1.16 2.24 19.29
N ASN A 53 0.53 1.11 19.68
CA ASN A 53 -0.37 0.35 18.83
C ASN A 53 -1.64 1.12 18.44
N ARG A 54 -1.95 2.23 19.12
CA ARG A 54 -3.05 3.16 18.81
C ARG A 54 -2.56 4.43 18.13
N SER A 55 -1.49 5.03 18.67
CA SER A 55 -0.95 6.31 18.21
C SER A 55 -0.34 6.21 16.81
N LEU A 56 0.44 5.16 16.54
CA LEU A 56 1.09 4.96 15.23
C LEU A 56 0.07 4.79 14.09
N PRO A 57 -0.97 3.94 14.20
CA PRO A 57 -1.97 3.86 13.14
C PRO A 57 -2.73 5.16 12.88
N GLN A 58 -2.99 5.97 13.90
CA GLN A 58 -3.69 7.25 13.73
C GLN A 58 -2.85 8.24 12.90
N GLN A 59 -1.56 8.35 13.20
CA GLN A 59 -0.67 9.26 12.48
C GLN A 59 -0.39 8.77 11.06
N MET A 60 -0.15 7.46 10.89
CA MET A 60 0.09 6.87 9.57
C MET A 60 -1.13 7.01 8.64
N ARG A 61 -2.37 6.83 9.15
CA ARG A 61 -3.60 7.11 8.38
C ARG A 61 -3.62 8.55 7.85
N THR A 62 -3.36 9.51 8.73
CA THR A 62 -3.34 10.94 8.39
C THR A 62 -2.31 11.23 7.29
N LYS A 63 -1.08 10.69 7.43
CA LYS A 63 0.00 10.92 6.48
C LYS A 63 -0.27 10.29 5.11
N LEU A 64 -0.73 9.03 5.06
CA LEU A 64 -1.06 8.37 3.80
C LEU A 64 -2.25 9.00 3.08
N SER A 65 -3.26 9.45 3.82
CA SER A 65 -4.39 10.18 3.24
C SER A 65 -3.93 11.51 2.61
N GLY A 66 -3.03 12.24 3.28
CA GLY A 66 -2.40 13.44 2.73
C GLY A 66 -1.55 13.19 1.48
N LEU A 67 -1.12 11.94 1.24
CA LEU A 67 -0.38 11.52 0.06
C LEU A 67 -1.29 10.96 -1.06
N GLY A 68 -2.61 11.05 -0.90
CA GLY A 68 -3.60 10.66 -1.91
C GLY A 68 -3.98 9.17 -1.91
N LEU A 69 -3.64 8.42 -0.86
CA LEU A 69 -4.16 7.06 -0.68
C LEU A 69 -5.50 7.10 0.06
N VAL A 70 -6.39 6.16 -0.24
CA VAL A 70 -7.62 5.95 0.53
C VAL A 70 -7.34 4.89 1.58
N VAL A 71 -7.21 5.29 2.85
CA VAL A 71 -7.00 4.35 3.96
C VAL A 71 -8.34 3.97 4.57
N GLN A 72 -8.58 2.67 4.74
CA GLN A 72 -9.83 2.12 5.24
C GLN A 72 -9.61 1.10 6.36
N ASP A 73 -10.65 0.89 7.17
CA ASP A 73 -10.62 -0.03 8.31
C ASP A 73 -11.15 -1.44 7.99
N THR A 74 -11.58 -1.68 6.75
CA THR A 74 -12.06 -2.99 6.29
C THR A 74 -11.22 -3.51 5.14
N ALA A 75 -10.95 -4.82 5.10
CA ALA A 75 -10.27 -5.45 3.98
C ALA A 75 -11.12 -5.44 2.69
N THR A 76 -12.45 -5.38 2.82
CA THR A 76 -13.38 -5.40 1.69
C THR A 76 -13.10 -4.27 0.69
N GLY A 77 -12.81 -4.63 -0.56
CA GLY A 77 -12.54 -3.68 -1.63
C GLY A 77 -11.20 -2.94 -1.51
N ALA A 78 -10.30 -3.39 -0.63
CA ALA A 78 -8.93 -2.90 -0.57
C ALA A 78 -8.08 -3.50 -1.70
N ASP A 79 -7.17 -2.69 -2.24
CA ASP A 79 -6.16 -3.14 -3.19
C ASP A 79 -4.94 -3.71 -2.46
N PHE A 80 -4.62 -3.09 -1.31
CA PHE A 80 -3.47 -3.44 -0.49
C PHE A 80 -3.87 -3.54 0.97
N THR A 81 -3.13 -4.36 1.71
CA THR A 81 -3.10 -4.36 3.18
C THR A 81 -1.80 -3.74 3.66
N LEU A 82 -1.89 -2.84 4.62
CA LEU A 82 -0.77 -2.30 5.38
C LEU A 82 -0.83 -2.86 6.80
N ALA A 83 0.31 -3.31 7.33
CA ALA A 83 0.49 -3.69 8.72
C ALA A 83 1.76 -3.05 9.27
N GLY A 84 1.75 -2.61 10.54
CA GLY A 84 2.95 -2.17 11.23
C GLY A 84 3.36 -3.15 12.33
N GLN A 85 4.66 -3.43 12.44
CA GLN A 85 5.23 -4.25 13.50
C GLN A 85 6.32 -3.46 14.20
N VAL A 86 6.27 -3.42 15.52
CA VAL A 86 7.28 -2.77 16.35
C VAL A 86 7.97 -3.83 17.21
N GLN A 87 9.28 -3.79 17.22
CA GLN A 87 10.12 -4.60 18.10
C GLN A 87 11.03 -3.67 18.88
N THR A 88 11.21 -3.98 20.17
CA THR A 88 12.11 -3.23 21.05
C THR A 88 13.14 -4.15 21.65
N ALA A 89 14.38 -3.68 21.74
CA ALA A 89 15.46 -4.39 22.39
C ALA A 89 16.27 -3.43 23.29
N PRO A 90 16.82 -3.91 24.43
CA PRO A 90 17.78 -3.14 25.19
C PRO A 90 19.00 -2.77 24.34
N GLY A 91 19.43 -1.51 24.41
CA GLY A 91 20.69 -1.02 23.85
C GLY A 91 21.75 -0.80 24.93
N ALA A 92 22.94 -0.36 24.52
CA ALA A 92 24.01 0.02 25.44
C ALA A 92 23.78 1.43 26.00
N GLY A 93 24.20 1.68 27.24
CA GLY A 93 24.17 3.05 27.79
C GLY A 93 22.78 3.62 28.10
N GLY A 94 21.81 2.76 28.46
CA GLY A 94 20.47 3.21 28.87
C GLY A 94 19.56 3.62 27.72
N VAL A 95 19.90 3.24 26.48
CA VAL A 95 19.02 3.41 25.32
C VAL A 95 18.22 2.14 25.05
N MET A 96 17.09 2.31 24.38
CA MET A 96 16.27 1.26 23.81
C MET A 96 16.33 1.36 22.29
N ARG A 97 16.62 0.24 21.64
CA ARG A 97 16.51 0.08 20.19
C ARG A 97 15.07 -0.21 19.83
N VAL A 98 14.56 0.49 18.84
CA VAL A 98 13.20 0.36 18.32
C VAL A 98 13.30 0.11 16.83
N GLU A 99 12.81 -1.04 16.40
CA GLU A 99 12.67 -1.40 15.00
C GLU A 99 11.18 -1.34 14.62
N LEU A 100 10.86 -0.59 13.58
CA LEU A 100 9.52 -0.54 13.00
C LEU A 100 9.56 -1.06 11.58
N GLN A 101 8.66 -2.00 11.28
CA GLN A 101 8.45 -2.50 9.94
C GLN A 101 7.03 -2.21 9.48
N TRP A 102 6.90 -1.51 8.36
CA TRP A 102 5.64 -1.24 7.67
C TRP A 102 5.55 -2.16 6.46
N ILE A 103 4.67 -3.14 6.51
CA ILE A 103 4.58 -4.22 5.52
C ILE A 103 3.37 -3.94 4.63
N VAL A 104 3.59 -3.89 3.32
CA VAL A 104 2.55 -3.74 2.31
C VAL A 104 2.38 -5.08 1.60
N ALA A 105 1.14 -5.56 1.52
CA ALA A 105 0.79 -6.79 0.85
C ALA A 105 -0.43 -6.58 -0.07
N ASP A 106 -0.58 -7.42 -1.09
CA ASP A 106 -1.83 -7.58 -1.83
C ASP A 106 -2.32 -9.05 -1.75
N VAL A 107 -3.37 -9.38 -2.50
CA VAL A 107 -3.94 -10.74 -2.53
C VAL A 107 -2.98 -11.85 -2.97
N ARG A 108 -1.84 -11.51 -3.59
CA ARG A 108 -0.81 -12.46 -4.02
C ARG A 108 0.39 -12.49 -3.06
N GLY A 109 0.36 -11.73 -1.96
CA GLY A 109 1.39 -11.73 -0.91
C GLY A 109 2.07 -10.39 -0.70
N GLU A 110 3.20 -10.41 0.03
CA GLU A 110 3.99 -9.22 0.34
C GLU A 110 4.53 -8.55 -0.92
N ARG A 111 4.47 -7.23 -0.95
CA ARG A 111 4.99 -6.36 -2.01
C ARG A 111 6.25 -5.62 -1.65
N GLY A 112 6.41 -5.36 -0.37
CA GLY A 112 7.60 -4.76 0.18
C GLY A 112 7.32 -4.27 1.58
N ARG A 113 8.38 -3.74 2.19
CA ARG A 113 8.32 -3.16 3.52
C ARG A 113 9.20 -1.94 3.63
N VAL A 114 8.83 -1.04 4.53
CA VAL A 114 9.66 0.09 4.97
C VAL A 114 10.14 -0.22 6.38
N VAL A 115 11.45 -0.15 6.60
CA VAL A 115 12.07 -0.44 7.90
C VAL A 115 12.67 0.83 8.47
N GLN A 116 12.39 1.13 9.73
CA GLN A 116 12.99 2.22 10.49
C GLN A 116 13.66 1.65 11.74
N LEU A 117 14.91 2.04 11.99
CA LEU A 117 15.65 1.68 13.19
C LEU A 117 16.00 2.95 13.94
N ASN A 118 15.57 3.05 15.19
CA ASN A 118 15.77 4.20 16.04
C ASN A 118 16.34 3.78 17.39
N GLU A 119 17.16 4.64 18.00
CA GLU A 119 17.60 4.50 19.39
C GLU A 119 17.02 5.68 20.19
N VAL A 120 16.36 5.37 21.30
CA VAL A 120 15.75 6.37 22.19
C VAL A 120 16.17 6.09 23.63
N PRO A 121 16.17 7.08 24.54
CA PRO A 121 16.35 6.81 25.96
C PRO A 121 15.32 5.80 26.45
N ALA A 122 15.74 4.82 27.26
CA ALA A 122 14.84 3.82 27.81
C ALA A 122 13.70 4.48 28.61
N GLY A 123 12.50 3.90 28.54
CA GLY A 123 11.31 4.42 29.22
C GLY A 123 10.55 5.53 28.47
N THR A 124 11.16 6.13 27.44
CA THR A 124 10.53 7.24 26.68
C THR A 124 9.20 6.84 26.03
N LEU A 125 9.08 5.57 25.61
CA LEU A 125 7.95 5.07 24.81
C LEU A 125 6.99 4.19 25.60
N ASP A 126 7.13 4.13 26.93
CA ASP A 126 6.36 3.23 27.79
C ASP A 126 4.92 3.68 28.00
N ARG A 127 4.63 4.97 27.72
CA ARG A 127 3.30 5.55 27.92
C ARG A 127 2.74 6.16 26.64
N PHE A 128 3.30 7.27 26.19
CA PHE A 128 2.71 8.09 25.14
C PHE A 128 3.63 8.23 23.95
N TRP A 129 3.14 7.81 22.79
CA TRP A 129 3.83 7.90 21.51
C TRP A 129 3.46 9.15 20.73
N GLY A 130 2.46 9.94 21.13
CA GLY A 130 1.85 11.02 20.34
C GLY A 130 2.80 11.75 19.38
N ASP A 131 3.80 12.46 19.93
CA ASP A 131 4.75 13.25 19.13
C ASP A 131 5.71 12.37 18.31
N VAL A 132 6.18 11.26 18.89
CA VAL A 132 7.07 10.31 18.21
C VAL A 132 6.37 9.64 17.03
N ALA A 133 5.08 9.30 17.19
CA ALA A 133 4.26 8.71 16.15
C ALA A 133 4.08 9.66 14.96
N VAL A 134 4.02 10.98 15.19
CA VAL A 134 3.98 11.97 14.10
C VAL A 134 5.26 11.90 13.27
N VAL A 135 6.42 11.87 13.92
CA VAL A 135 7.74 11.79 13.26
C VAL A 135 7.89 10.48 12.49
N VAL A 136 7.65 9.36 13.17
CA VAL A 136 7.72 8.00 12.60
C VAL A 136 6.83 7.87 11.36
N ALA A 137 5.57 8.32 11.46
CA ALA A 137 4.64 8.26 10.34
C ALA A 137 5.06 9.19 9.19
N ASN A 138 5.60 10.38 9.50
CA ASN A 138 6.06 11.32 8.49
C ASN A 138 7.21 10.75 7.64
N GLU A 139 8.15 10.07 8.29
CA GLU A 139 9.29 9.44 7.63
C GLU A 139 8.89 8.21 6.80
N ALA A 140 7.98 7.38 7.30
CA ALA A 140 7.63 6.12 6.64
C ALA A 140 6.55 6.25 5.55
N ALA A 141 5.63 7.20 5.65
CA ALA A 141 4.47 7.28 4.77
C ALA A 141 4.85 7.42 3.28
N GLY A 142 5.92 8.16 2.98
CA GLY A 142 6.45 8.27 1.61
C GLY A 142 6.88 6.92 1.05
N GLY A 143 7.70 6.17 1.78
CA GLY A 143 8.15 4.84 1.36
C GLY A 143 6.99 3.85 1.22
N VAL A 144 6.00 3.89 2.12
CA VAL A 144 4.81 3.02 2.03
C VAL A 144 4.01 3.34 0.76
N ARG A 145 3.81 4.62 0.44
CA ARG A 145 3.18 5.05 -0.80
C ARG A 145 3.95 4.53 -2.01
N ASP A 146 5.27 4.64 -2.01
CA ASP A 146 6.09 4.22 -3.14
C ASP A 146 5.97 2.71 -3.40
N VAL A 147 5.92 1.89 -2.35
CA VAL A 147 5.67 0.44 -2.46
C VAL A 147 4.28 0.16 -3.07
N VAL A 148 3.25 0.89 -2.63
CA VAL A 148 1.89 0.78 -3.16
C VAL A 148 1.85 1.13 -4.65
N LEU A 149 2.45 2.25 -5.05
CA LEU A 149 2.45 2.72 -6.44
C LEU A 149 3.27 1.81 -7.36
N ALA A 150 4.44 1.35 -6.91
CA ALA A 150 5.26 0.39 -7.65
C ALA A 150 4.53 -0.94 -7.89
N SER A 151 3.64 -1.32 -6.97
CA SER A 151 2.83 -2.54 -7.08
C SER A 151 1.58 -2.37 -7.96
N GLY A 152 1.00 -1.17 -7.98
CA GLY A 152 -0.18 -0.85 -8.78
C GLY A 152 0.11 -0.53 -10.24
N GLY A 153 1.31 -0.03 -10.54
CA GLY A 153 1.83 0.13 -11.89
C GLY A 153 2.64 -1.09 -12.29
N SER A 154 2.00 -2.23 -12.57
CA SER A 154 2.69 -3.27 -13.33
C SER A 154 3.12 -2.67 -14.66
N ARG A 155 4.42 -2.36 -14.78
CA ARG A 155 5.05 -1.94 -16.03
C ARG A 155 4.76 -3.03 -17.05
N ALA A 156 3.90 -2.73 -18.00
CA ALA A 156 3.95 -3.37 -19.30
C ALA A 156 5.39 -3.16 -19.81
N LYS A 157 6.17 -4.24 -19.84
CA LYS A 157 7.46 -4.30 -20.49
C LYS A 157 7.35 -5.24 -21.66
#